data_AF-A0A396GMW6-F1
#
_entry.id   AF-A0A396GMW6-F1
#
_cell.length_a   1.000
_cell.length_b   1.000
_cell.length_c   1.000
_cell.angle_alpha   90.00
_cell.angle_beta   90.00
_cell.angle_gamma   90.00
#
_symmetry.space_group_name_H-M   'P 1'
#
loop_
_entity.id
_entity.type
_entity.pdbx_description
1 polymer ?
#
loop_
_entity_poly.entity_id
_entity_poly.type
_entity_poly.pdbx_seq_one_letter_code
_entity_poly.pdbx_strand_id
1 'polypeptide(L)'
;MSGKGILSVLILLALQSLVGGDYIPPKKYDGFVYKNRHHLSYDTIQIEAFYDPLCPDSADSWPPLKKALHHYSSRVSFVVHLLPLPYHDNAFVASRALHIVNSLNRTATFPLLEAFFKYQEGPGPVQRTVLCQELGINFNI
;
A
#
# COMPACT_ATOMS: atom_id res chain seq x y z
N MET A 1 2.09 -46.53 -30.54
CA MET A 1 3.10 -45.66 -29.89
C MET A 1 4.16 -46.55 -29.28
N SER A 2 5.43 -46.38 -29.66
CA SER A 2 6.53 -47.24 -29.17
C SER A 2 6.77 -47.02 -27.68
N GLY A 3 7.06 -48.07 -26.91
CA GLY A 3 7.23 -48.03 -25.45
C GLY A 3 8.28 -47.02 -24.96
N LYS A 4 9.27 -46.67 -25.80
CA LYS A 4 10.27 -45.64 -25.52
C LYS A 4 9.68 -44.21 -25.49
N GLY A 5 8.65 -43.96 -26.29
CA GLY A 5 7.95 -42.68 -26.33
C GLY A 5 7.10 -42.45 -25.08
N ILE A 6 6.44 -43.51 -24.59
CA ILE A 6 5.65 -43.45 -23.36
C ILE A 6 6.57 -43.20 -22.15
N LEU A 7 7.73 -43.88 -22.09
CA LEU A 7 8.70 -43.67 -21.03
C LEU A 7 9.27 -42.23 -21.02
N SER A 8 9.57 -41.67 -22.18
CA SER A 8 10.06 -40.28 -22.27
C SER A 8 9.00 -39.26 -21.82
N VAL A 9 7.72 -39.48 -22.15
CA VAL A 9 6.62 -38.61 -21.72
C VAL A 9 6.43 -38.70 -20.20
N LEU A 10 6.51 -39.90 -19.61
CA LEU A 10 6.40 -40.09 -18.16
C LEU A 10 7.56 -39.42 -17.41
N ILE A 11 8.78 -39.50 -17.95
CA ILE A 11 9.96 -38.83 -17.38
C ILE A 11 9.78 -37.31 -17.41
N LEU A 12 9.33 -36.73 -18.53
CA LEU A 12 9.09 -35.29 -18.66
C LEU A 12 7.99 -34.80 -17.71
N LEU A 13 6.91 -35.55 -17.52
CA LEU A 13 5.85 -35.23 -16.56
C LEU A 13 6.35 -35.30 -15.11
N ALA A 14 7.17 -36.30 -14.77
CA ALA A 14 7.78 -36.40 -13.45
C ALA A 14 8.73 -35.23 -13.16
N LEU A 15 9.53 -34.81 -14.15
CA LEU A 15 10.41 -33.64 -14.05
C LEU A 15 9.63 -32.33 -13.82
N GLN A 16 8.46 -32.15 -14.45
CA GLN A 16 7.59 -30.98 -14.22
C GLN A 16 7.02 -30.93 -12.80
N SER A 17 6.74 -32.08 -12.18
CA SER A 17 6.25 -32.16 -10.79
C SER A 17 7.32 -31.89 -9.73
N LEU A 18 8.60 -31.99 -10.09
CA LEU A 18 9.73 -31.70 -9.19
C LEU A 18 10.12 -30.21 -9.17
N VAL A 19 9.69 -29.43 -10.16
CA VAL A 19 9.92 -27.98 -10.23
C VAL A 19 8.73 -27.27 -9.56
N GLY A 20 8.69 -27.33 -8.23
CA GLY A 20 7.86 -26.42 -7.45
C GLY A 20 8.55 -25.06 -7.42
N GLY A 21 8.04 -24.09 -8.18
CA GLY A 21 8.43 -22.70 -7.97
C GLY A 21 7.89 -22.24 -6.62
N ASP A 22 8.77 -21.82 -5.70
CA ASP A 22 8.38 -21.16 -4.45
C ASP A 22 7.81 -19.77 -4.73
N TYR A 23 6.63 -19.70 -5.33
CA TYR A 23 5.80 -18.49 -5.29
C TYR A 23 4.86 -18.65 -4.10
N ILE A 24 5.37 -18.33 -2.90
CA ILE A 24 4.53 -18.17 -1.73
C ILE A 24 3.96 -16.75 -1.80
N PRO A 25 2.68 -16.57 -2.20
CA PRO A 25 2.09 -15.25 -2.21
C PRO A 25 2.14 -14.68 -0.78
N PRO A 26 2.37 -13.36 -0.64
CA PRO A 26 2.39 -12.71 0.68
C PRO A 26 1.12 -13.07 1.45
N LYS A 27 1.28 -13.45 2.73
CA LYS A 27 0.15 -13.82 3.61
C LYS A 27 -0.94 -12.73 3.69
N LYS A 28 -0.57 -11.48 3.42
CA LYS A 28 -1.44 -10.31 3.46
C LYS A 28 -1.25 -9.48 2.19
N TYR A 29 -2.35 -9.15 1.54
CA TYR A 29 -2.36 -8.14 0.46
C TYR A 29 -1.90 -6.80 1.04
N ASP A 30 -0.93 -6.18 0.39
CA ASP A 30 -0.37 -4.91 0.83
C ASP A 30 -1.39 -3.76 0.72
N GLY A 31 -1.12 -2.67 1.45
CA GLY A 31 -1.88 -1.43 1.36
C GLY A 31 -2.94 -1.25 2.44
N PHE A 32 -3.45 -0.03 2.50
CA PHE A 32 -4.48 0.42 3.41
C PHE A 32 -5.78 0.61 2.66
N VAL A 33 -6.81 -0.14 3.06
CA VAL A 33 -8.16 0.01 2.50
C VAL A 33 -8.76 1.31 3.01
N TYR A 34 -9.17 2.20 2.10
CA TYR A 34 -9.85 3.44 2.46
C TYR A 34 -11.30 3.15 2.84
N LYS A 35 -11.66 3.49 4.09
CA LYS A 35 -12.95 3.14 4.69
C LYS A 35 -13.19 1.63 4.67
N ASN A 36 -14.38 1.18 4.28
CA ASN A 36 -14.72 -0.23 4.27
C ASN A 36 -14.35 -0.86 2.93
N ARG A 37 -13.80 -2.08 2.98
CA ARG A 37 -13.59 -2.87 1.77
C ARG A 37 -14.94 -3.24 1.20
N HIS A 38 -15.25 -2.73 0.01
CA HIS A 38 -16.39 -3.23 -0.73
C HIS A 38 -16.09 -4.66 -1.19
N HIS A 39 -17.09 -5.54 -1.13
CA HIS A 39 -16.96 -6.87 -1.71
C HIS A 39 -16.65 -6.69 -3.20
N LEU A 40 -15.52 -7.20 -3.65
CA LEU A 40 -15.13 -7.09 -5.06
C LEU A 40 -16.16 -7.89 -5.87
N SER A 41 -17.04 -7.16 -6.56
CA SER A 41 -17.98 -7.68 -7.54
C SER A 41 -17.47 -7.32 -8.95
N TYR A 42 -17.99 -7.99 -9.98
CA TYR A 42 -17.74 -7.62 -11.37
C TYR A 42 -18.17 -6.17 -11.70
N ASP A 43 -19.05 -5.58 -10.88
CA ASP A 43 -19.53 -4.21 -11.02
C ASP A 43 -18.72 -3.18 -10.19
N THR A 44 -17.63 -3.60 -9.54
CA THR A 44 -16.79 -2.74 -8.69
C THR A 44 -15.44 -2.47 -9.34
N ILE A 45 -15.08 -1.19 -9.48
CA ILE A 45 -13.77 -0.77 -9.95
C ILE A 45 -12.81 -0.70 -8.74
N GLN A 46 -11.70 -1.44 -8.79
CA GLN A 46 -10.61 -1.33 -7.83
C GLN A 46 -9.64 -0.24 -8.26
N ILE A 47 -9.42 0.76 -7.40
CA ILE A 47 -8.44 1.82 -7.58
C ILE A 47 -7.29 1.58 -6.59
N GLU A 48 -6.06 1.61 -7.08
CA GLU A 48 -4.86 1.48 -6.26
C GLU A 48 -3.98 2.70 -6.46
N ALA A 49 -3.68 3.42 -5.37
CA ALA A 49 -2.79 4.57 -5.38
C ALA A 49 -1.48 4.22 -4.69
N PHE A 50 -0.35 4.58 -5.30
CA PHE A 50 0.98 4.45 -4.72
C PHE A 50 1.43 5.82 -4.25
N TYR A 51 1.40 6.04 -2.93
CA TYR A 51 1.66 7.35 -2.34
C TYR A 51 2.93 7.35 -1.52
N ASP A 52 3.73 8.38 -1.72
CA ASP A 52 4.71 8.79 -0.74
C ASP A 52 4.02 9.77 0.25
N PRO A 53 4.03 9.48 1.56
CA PRO A 53 3.41 10.35 2.56
C PRO A 53 3.93 11.78 2.61
N LEU A 54 5.11 12.06 2.02
CA LEU A 54 5.77 13.36 2.04
C LEU A 54 5.89 14.00 0.64
N CYS A 55 5.27 13.41 -0.38
CA CYS A 55 5.30 13.95 -1.74
C CYS A 55 4.20 15.00 -1.96
N PRO A 56 4.55 16.21 -2.42
CA PRO A 56 3.60 17.24 -2.86
C PRO A 56 2.55 16.72 -3.84
N ASP A 57 2.97 16.02 -4.89
CA ASP A 57 2.04 15.50 -5.92
C ASP A 57 1.08 14.43 -5.36
N SER A 58 1.56 13.61 -4.41
CA SER A 58 0.69 12.64 -3.72
C SER A 58 -0.40 13.36 -2.92
N ALA A 59 -0.03 14.41 -2.17
CA ALA A 59 -0.97 15.23 -1.43
C ALA A 59 -1.95 15.97 -2.35
N ASP A 60 -1.47 16.57 -3.44
CA ASP A 60 -2.30 17.32 -4.39
C ASP A 60 -3.32 16.41 -5.10
N SER A 61 -2.97 15.16 -5.35
CA SER A 61 -3.89 14.19 -5.93
C SER A 61 -5.00 13.72 -4.96
N TRP A 62 -4.80 13.90 -3.64
CA TRP A 62 -5.69 13.36 -2.61
C TRP A 62 -7.10 14.00 -2.60
N PRO A 63 -7.27 15.35 -2.60
CA PRO A 63 -8.60 15.97 -2.62
C PRO A 63 -9.48 15.58 -3.82
N PRO A 64 -9.04 15.64 -5.09
CA PRO A 64 -9.88 15.24 -6.22
C PRO A 64 -10.18 13.73 -6.19
N LEU A 65 -9.24 12.89 -5.74
CA LEU A 65 -9.48 11.46 -5.56
C LEU A 65 -10.58 11.20 -4.53
N LYS A 66 -10.54 11.86 -3.36
CA LYS A 66 -11.61 11.76 -2.35
C LYS A 66 -12.98 12.16 -2.91
N LYS A 67 -13.05 13.17 -3.78
CA LYS A 67 -14.30 13.58 -4.46
C LYS A 67 -14.82 12.46 -5.38
N ALA A 68 -13.94 11.83 -6.16
CA ALA A 68 -14.32 10.71 -7.02
C ALA A 68 -14.82 9.52 -6.19
N LEU A 69 -14.08 9.15 -5.12
CA LEU A 69 -14.48 8.05 -4.22
C LEU A 69 -15.84 8.29 -3.57
N HIS A 70 -16.13 9.54 -3.18
CA HIS A 70 -17.45 9.91 -2.67
C HIS A 70 -18.55 9.80 -3.75
N HIS A 71 -18.28 10.27 -4.97
CA HIS A 71 -19.25 10.27 -6.07
C HIS A 71 -19.61 8.86 -6.55
N TYR A 72 -18.62 7.98 -6.70
CA TYR A 72 -18.84 6.62 -7.18
C TYR A 72 -19.23 5.64 -6.07
N SER A 73 -18.86 5.93 -4.80
CA SER A 73 -19.29 5.23 -3.60
C SER A 73 -19.13 3.71 -3.70
N SER A 74 -20.22 2.94 -3.58
CA SER A 74 -20.20 1.47 -3.64
C SER A 74 -19.69 0.86 -4.95
N ARG A 75 -19.57 1.64 -6.02
CA ARG A 75 -19.03 1.19 -7.31
C ARG A 75 -17.50 1.19 -7.36
N VAL A 76 -16.84 1.73 -6.33
CA VAL A 76 -15.37 1.78 -6.27
C VAL A 76 -14.87 1.21 -4.95
N SER A 77 -13.78 0.44 -5.03
CA SER A 77 -12.96 0.02 -3.89
C SER A 77 -11.60 0.70 -4.02
N PHE A 78 -11.03 1.16 -2.91
CA PHE A 78 -9.81 1.96 -2.95
C PHE A 78 -8.79 1.52 -1.91
N VAL A 79 -7.57 1.31 -2.38
CA VAL A 79 -6.41 0.91 -1.57
C VAL A 79 -5.27 1.89 -1.81
N VAL A 80 -4.61 2.30 -0.73
CA VAL A 80 -3.37 3.08 -0.78
C VAL A 80 -2.19 2.18 -0.43
N HIS A 81 -1.25 2.08 -1.34
CA HIS A 81 0.07 1.47 -1.14
C HIS A 81 1.08 2.58 -0.83
N LEU A 82 1.97 2.32 0.12
CA LEU A 82 3.02 3.27 0.44
C LEU A 82 4.22 3.05 -0.48
N LEU A 83 4.70 4.14 -1.09
CA LEU A 83 5.86 4.17 -1.96
C LEU A 83 6.80 5.29 -1.50
N PRO A 84 7.58 5.09 -0.42
CA PRO A 84 8.52 6.10 0.05
C PRO A 84 9.64 6.30 -0.97
N LEU A 85 9.73 7.48 -1.57
CA LEU A 85 10.74 7.80 -2.56
C LEU A 85 12.05 8.18 -1.88
N PRO A 86 13.21 7.74 -2.41
CA PRO A 86 14.50 7.86 -1.72
C PRO A 86 15.00 9.30 -1.57
N TYR A 87 14.36 10.26 -2.22
CA TYR A 87 14.74 11.68 -2.22
C TYR A 87 13.86 12.56 -1.32
N HIS A 88 12.84 11.99 -0.66
CA HIS A 88 12.07 12.69 0.36
C HIS A 88 12.60 12.32 1.75
N ASP A 89 13.12 13.30 2.47
CA ASP A 89 13.61 13.11 3.84
C ASP A 89 12.52 12.51 4.73
N ASN A 90 12.84 11.43 5.44
CA ASN A 90 11.93 10.73 6.35
C ASN A 90 10.74 10.00 5.68
N ALA A 91 10.65 9.89 4.34
CA ALA A 91 9.54 9.19 3.68
C ALA A 91 9.38 7.74 4.16
N PHE A 92 10.50 7.04 4.34
CA PHE A 92 10.52 5.69 4.92
C PHE A 92 9.98 5.67 6.35
N VAL A 93 10.35 6.67 7.16
CA VAL A 93 9.97 6.76 8.57
C VAL A 93 8.49 7.10 8.71
N ALA A 94 7.98 8.04 7.92
CA ALA A 94 6.54 8.35 7.82
C ALA A 94 5.74 7.14 7.35
N SER A 95 6.25 6.40 6.36
CA SER A 95 5.64 5.15 5.88
C SER A 95 5.56 4.10 6.99
N ARG A 96 6.63 3.93 7.77
CA ARG A 96 6.66 3.03 8.92
C ARG A 96 5.65 3.44 10.00
N ALA A 97 5.53 4.73 10.28
CA ALA A 97 4.54 5.25 11.23
C ALA A 97 3.10 4.88 10.82
N LEU A 98 2.76 5.00 9.54
CA LEU A 98 1.45 4.57 9.01
C LEU A 98 1.19 3.07 9.20
N HIS A 99 2.19 2.22 8.95
CA HIS A 99 2.05 0.78 9.20
C HIS A 99 1.85 0.46 10.69
N ILE A 100 2.58 1.13 11.58
CA ILE A 100 2.42 0.99 13.04
C ILE A 100 1.02 1.41 13.46
N VAL A 101 0.58 2.61 13.07
CA VAL A 101 -0.75 3.13 13.40
C VAL A 101 -1.84 2.24 12.82
N ASN A 102 -1.72 1.76 11.59
CA ASN A 102 -2.68 0.81 11.01
C ASN A 102 -2.77 -0.52 11.79
N SER A 103 -1.66 -0.95 12.39
CA SER A 103 -1.61 -2.18 13.19
C SER A 103 -2.25 -2.00 14.56
N LEU A 104 -2.18 -0.79 15.14
CA LEU A 104 -2.77 -0.44 16.43
C LEU A 104 -4.25 -0.01 16.30
N ASN A 105 -4.55 0.86 15.34
CA ASN A 105 -5.87 1.39 15.03
C ASN A 105 -5.98 1.77 13.54
N ARG A 106 -6.62 0.88 12.76
CA ARG A 106 -6.86 1.08 11.31
C ARG A 106 -7.61 2.36 10.97
N THR A 107 -8.46 2.86 11.87
CA THR A 107 -9.25 4.08 11.61
C THR A 107 -8.38 5.35 11.64
N ALA A 108 -7.20 5.29 12.27
CA ALA A 108 -6.29 6.42 12.40
C ALA A 108 -5.29 6.54 11.23
N THR A 109 -5.23 5.56 10.33
CA THR A 109 -4.26 5.55 9.22
C THR A 109 -4.44 6.71 8.25
N PHE A 110 -5.66 6.95 7.75
CA PHE A 110 -5.90 8.06 6.83
C PHE A 110 -5.86 9.44 7.49
N PRO A 111 -6.37 9.64 8.73
CA PRO A 111 -6.12 10.87 9.48
C PRO A 111 -4.63 11.19 9.62
N LEU A 112 -3.79 10.18 9.89
CA LEU A 112 -2.34 10.35 9.95
C LEU A 112 -1.75 10.71 8.57
N LEU A 113 -2.15 10.02 7.51
CA LEU A 113 -1.69 10.33 6.15
C LEU A 113 -2.05 11.77 5.75
N GLU A 114 -3.26 12.21 6.07
CA GLU A 114 -3.71 13.59 5.83
C GLU A 114 -2.93 14.62 6.67
N ALA A 115 -2.53 14.26 7.89
CA ALA A 115 -1.66 15.10 8.70
C ALA A 115 -0.26 15.23 8.08
N PHE A 116 0.32 14.14 7.55
CA PHE A 116 1.58 14.22 6.81
C PHE A 116 1.47 15.18 5.63
N PHE A 117 0.47 15.01 4.77
CA PHE A 117 0.23 15.90 3.63
C PHE A 117 0.07 17.37 4.03
N LYS A 118 -0.63 17.64 5.14
CA LYS A 118 -0.86 19.02 5.62
C LYS A 118 0.42 19.71 6.09
N TYR A 119 1.33 18.97 6.74
CA TYR A 119 2.50 19.57 7.40
C TYR A 119 3.84 19.35 6.67
N GLN A 120 3.87 18.46 5.70
CA GLN A 120 4.11 18.80 4.29
C GLN A 120 5.07 19.95 3.96
N GLU A 121 4.49 21.15 3.91
CA GLU A 121 5.12 22.35 3.39
C GLU A 121 5.37 23.31 4.55
N GLY A 122 6.45 23.06 5.29
CA GLY A 122 6.89 23.93 6.39
C GLY A 122 8.41 24.11 6.41
N PRO A 123 8.93 25.18 7.04
CA PRO A 123 10.37 25.30 7.26
C PRO A 123 10.86 24.08 8.05
N GLY A 124 11.91 23.40 7.56
CA GLY A 124 12.34 22.06 7.99
C GLY A 124 12.33 21.71 9.49
N PRO A 125 12.62 22.63 10.44
CA PRO A 125 12.48 22.36 11.88
C PRO A 125 11.03 22.11 12.36
N VAL A 126 10.04 22.71 11.69
CA VAL A 126 8.61 22.60 12.02
C VAL A 126 8.07 21.22 11.64
N GLN A 127 8.52 20.66 10.51
CA GLN A 127 8.16 19.31 10.05
C GLN A 127 8.47 18.24 11.11
N ARG A 128 9.66 18.35 11.72
CA ARG A 128 10.16 17.41 12.73
C ARG A 128 9.43 17.54 14.06
N THR A 129 9.00 18.75 14.41
CA THR A 129 8.41 19.04 15.72
C THR A 129 6.92 18.73 15.73
N VAL A 130 6.16 19.14 14.71
CA VAL A 130 4.70 18.91 14.66
C VAL A 130 4.39 17.41 14.57
N LEU A 131 5.21 16.66 13.80
CA LEU A 131 5.03 15.23 13.62
C LEU A 131 5.42 14.40 14.84
N CYS A 132 6.48 14.78 15.55
CA CYS A 132 6.85 14.16 16.83
C CYS A 132 5.85 14.49 17.94
N GLN A 133 5.34 15.73 17.98
CA GLN A 133 4.52 16.25 19.07
C GLN A 133 3.05 15.81 18.99
N GLU A 134 2.43 15.81 17.80
CA GLU A 134 1.02 15.40 17.66
C GLU A 134 0.84 13.88 17.72
N LEU A 135 1.87 13.10 17.35
CA LEU A 135 1.75 11.65 17.21
C LEU A 135 2.47 10.87 18.31
N GLY A 136 3.27 11.54 19.15
CA GLY A 136 4.09 10.88 20.18
C GLY A 136 5.15 9.92 19.60
N ILE A 137 5.48 10.07 18.31
CA ILE A 137 6.45 9.22 17.62
C ILE A 137 7.79 9.95 17.61
N ASN A 138 8.77 9.41 18.34
CA ASN A 138 10.13 9.94 18.31
C ASN A 138 10.83 9.52 17.02
N PHE A 139 11.12 10.48 16.13
CA PHE A 139 11.84 10.24 14.87
C PHE A 139 13.36 10.33 15.00
N ASN A 140 13.93 10.28 16.22
CA ASN A 140 15.37 10.09 16.40
C ASN A 140 15.76 8.64 16.08
N ILE A 141 16.11 8.39 14.82
CA ILE A 141 16.97 7.26 14.40
C ILE A 141 18.27 7.88 13.88
#